data_AF-A0A176YWJ8-F1
#
_entry.id   AF-A0A176YWJ8-F1
#
_cell.length_a   1.000
_cell.length_b   1.000
_cell.length_c   1.000
_cell.angle_alpha   90.00
_cell.angle_beta   90.00
_cell.angle_gamma   90.00
#
_symmetry.space_group_name_H-M   'P 1'
#
loop_
_entity.id
_entity.type
_entity.pdbx_description
1 polymer ?
#
loop_
_entity_poly.entity_id
_entity_poly.type
_entity_poly.pdbx_seq_one_letter_code
_entity_poly.pdbx_strand_id
1 'polypeptide(L)'
;MMKIATAFISAVLLTSASGYAKDYRLDYGIETPTDGDAGSTACPYGVCHVKVEKLNLTVIIFLSRDDPDHARIQIEGKPGCCFFELGAPSQRIVPGDPPPRLRFFTGMAPQGLLYFQNEPAGNLYLRFHLD
;
A
#
# COMPACT_ATOMS: atom_id res chain seq x y z
N MET A 1 -65.66 -8.38 -10.93
CA MET A 1 -64.35 -8.87 -11.41
C MET A 1 -63.61 -7.70 -12.06
N MET A 2 -62.60 -7.14 -11.40
CA MET A 2 -61.75 -6.12 -11.99
C MET A 2 -60.33 -6.30 -11.43
N LYS A 3 -59.39 -6.61 -12.32
CA LYS A 3 -57.97 -6.84 -12.03
C LYS A 3 -57.26 -5.49 -11.96
N ILE A 4 -56.50 -5.24 -10.90
CA ILE A 4 -55.43 -4.23 -10.91
C ILE A 4 -54.19 -4.90 -10.34
N ALA A 5 -53.31 -5.30 -11.25
CA ALA A 5 -51.96 -5.73 -10.93
C ALA A 5 -51.11 -4.46 -10.77
N THR A 6 -50.51 -4.27 -9.60
CA THR A 6 -49.56 -3.19 -9.36
C THR A 6 -48.20 -3.83 -9.07
N ALA A 7 -47.39 -3.97 -10.13
CA ALA A 7 -45.99 -4.31 -10.01
C ALA A 7 -45.21 -3.04 -9.60
N PHE A 8 -44.75 -2.97 -8.36
CA PHE A 8 -43.76 -1.97 -7.93
C PHE A 8 -42.36 -2.55 -8.16
N ILE A 9 -41.74 -2.18 -9.27
CA ILE A 9 -40.31 -2.43 -9.52
C ILE A 9 -39.54 -1.30 -8.83
N SER A 10 -39.06 -1.55 -7.61
CA SER A 10 -38.06 -0.68 -6.96
C SER A 10 -36.68 -1.01 -7.53
N ALA A 11 -36.32 -0.37 -8.63
CA ALA A 11 -34.94 -0.31 -9.10
C ALA A 11 -34.15 0.62 -8.16
N VAL A 12 -33.50 0.05 -7.15
CA VAL A 12 -32.51 0.77 -6.35
C VAL A 12 -31.29 0.97 -7.24
N LEU A 13 -31.10 2.22 -7.67
CA LEU A 13 -29.92 2.72 -8.36
C LEU A 13 -28.68 2.46 -7.48
N LEU A 14 -27.92 1.43 -7.81
CA LEU A 14 -26.52 1.30 -7.42
C LEU A 14 -25.74 2.36 -8.20
N THR A 15 -25.80 3.61 -7.75
CA THR A 15 -24.81 4.61 -8.14
C THR A 15 -23.51 4.23 -7.44
N SER A 16 -22.73 3.37 -8.09
CA SER A 16 -21.29 3.28 -7.85
C SER A 16 -20.73 4.67 -8.13
N ALA A 17 -20.62 5.49 -7.08
CA ALA A 17 -19.84 6.70 -7.11
C ALA A 17 -18.37 6.26 -7.27
N SER A 18 -17.96 6.04 -8.52
CA SER A 18 -16.58 6.24 -8.91
C SER A 18 -16.33 7.74 -8.79
N GLY A 19 -16.18 8.20 -7.54
CA GLY A 19 -15.51 9.46 -7.29
C GLY A 19 -14.18 9.32 -8.00
N TYR A 20 -13.95 10.13 -9.04
CA TYR A 20 -12.69 10.19 -9.75
C TYR A 20 -11.63 10.68 -8.76
N ALA A 21 -11.12 9.76 -7.94
CA ALA A 21 -9.90 9.96 -7.21
C ALA A 21 -8.84 10.17 -8.28
N LYS A 22 -8.37 11.41 -8.43
CA LYS A 22 -7.15 11.74 -9.19
C LYS A 22 -6.11 10.71 -8.79
N ASP A 23 -5.55 10.03 -9.76
CA ASP A 23 -4.45 9.11 -9.51
C ASP A 23 -3.13 9.90 -9.54
N TYR A 24 -2.14 9.40 -8.81
CA TYR A 24 -0.75 9.78 -8.98
C TYR A 24 0.01 8.59 -9.57
N ARG A 25 1.14 8.86 -10.24
CA ARG A 25 2.00 7.78 -10.70
C ARG A 25 3.03 7.43 -9.63
N LEU A 26 3.22 6.14 -9.41
CA LEU A 26 4.22 5.59 -8.51
C LEU A 26 5.20 4.72 -9.31
N ASP A 27 6.49 4.99 -9.19
CA ASP A 27 7.52 4.02 -9.56
C ASP A 27 8.03 3.32 -8.29
N TYR A 28 8.17 2.00 -8.35
CA TYR A 28 8.67 1.19 -7.26
C TYR A 28 9.86 0.33 -7.70
N GLY A 29 10.75 0.07 -6.76
CA GLY A 29 11.78 -0.96 -6.87
C GLY A 29 11.90 -1.72 -5.56
N ILE A 30 12.05 -3.03 -5.63
CA ILE A 30 12.28 -3.89 -4.47
C ILE A 30 13.51 -4.75 -4.74
N GLU A 31 14.40 -4.79 -3.77
CA GLU A 31 15.62 -5.57 -3.80
C GLU A 31 15.69 -6.43 -2.54
N THR A 32 15.82 -7.74 -2.71
CA THR A 32 16.11 -8.72 -1.65
C THR A 32 17.52 -9.28 -1.87
N PRO A 33 18.12 -10.01 -0.91
CA PRO A 33 19.43 -10.61 -1.10
C PRO A 33 19.54 -11.57 -2.29
N THR A 34 18.42 -12.17 -2.72
CA THR A 34 18.41 -13.22 -3.75
C THR A 34 17.75 -12.80 -5.06
N ASP A 35 16.92 -11.75 -5.04
CA ASP A 35 16.10 -11.37 -6.19
C ASP A 35 15.63 -9.90 -6.09
N GLY A 36 15.07 -9.36 -7.17
CA GLY A 36 14.48 -8.03 -7.19
C GLY A 36 13.39 -7.89 -8.26
N ASP A 37 12.57 -6.86 -8.11
CA ASP A 37 11.55 -6.47 -9.07
C ASP A 37 11.33 -4.96 -9.07
N ALA A 38 10.88 -4.39 -10.18
CA ALA A 38 10.62 -2.96 -10.32
C ALA A 38 9.52 -2.69 -11.35
N GLY A 39 8.82 -1.57 -11.17
CA GLY A 39 7.76 -1.20 -12.09
C GLY A 39 7.18 0.18 -11.81
N SER A 40 6.10 0.47 -12.54
CA SER A 40 5.33 1.69 -12.41
C SER A 40 3.84 1.35 -12.36
N THR A 41 3.08 2.05 -11.54
CA THR A 41 1.62 1.92 -11.49
C THR A 41 0.95 3.27 -11.25
N ALA A 42 -0.29 3.41 -11.70
CA ALA A 42 -1.16 4.46 -11.21
C ALA A 42 -1.70 4.04 -9.83
N CYS A 43 -1.73 4.99 -8.90
CA CYS A 43 -2.26 4.81 -7.55
C CYS A 43 -3.30 5.90 -7.25
N PRO A 44 -4.44 5.55 -6.66
CA PRO A 44 -5.38 6.55 -6.18
C PRO A 44 -4.83 7.22 -4.91
N TYR A 45 -5.17 8.50 -4.69
CA TYR A 45 -5.11 9.05 -3.33
C TYR A 45 -6.02 8.25 -2.39
N GLY A 46 -5.55 7.96 -1.19
CA GLY A 46 -6.13 7.00 -0.27
C GLY A 46 -5.23 5.79 -0.11
N VAL A 47 -5.78 4.58 -0.27
CA VAL A 47 -5.03 3.31 -0.14
C VAL A 47 -4.70 2.78 -1.54
N CYS A 48 -3.41 2.57 -1.83
CA CYS A 48 -2.92 1.89 -3.02
C CYS A 48 -2.25 0.57 -2.62
N HIS A 49 -2.57 -0.51 -3.34
CA HIS A 49 -1.95 -1.82 -3.16
C HIS A 49 -1.11 -2.15 -4.40
N VAL A 50 0.19 -2.34 -4.20
CA VAL A 50 1.13 -2.72 -5.26
C VAL A 50 1.56 -4.17 -5.01
N LYS A 51 1.03 -5.09 -5.81
CA LYS A 51 1.40 -6.51 -5.74
C LYS A 51 2.68 -6.75 -6.55
N VAL A 52 3.63 -7.42 -5.92
CA VAL A 52 4.92 -7.78 -6.50
C VAL A 52 5.01 -9.31 -6.49
N GLU A 53 4.34 -9.93 -7.45
CA GLU A 53 4.09 -11.38 -7.51
C GLU A 53 5.39 -12.19 -7.46
N LYS A 54 6.44 -11.71 -8.15
CA LYS A 54 7.76 -12.35 -8.18
C LYS A 54 8.35 -12.57 -6.78
N LEU A 55 8.10 -11.64 -5.86
CA LEU A 55 8.62 -11.68 -4.49
C LEU A 55 7.57 -12.14 -3.48
N ASN A 56 6.33 -12.41 -3.91
CA ASN A 56 5.19 -12.67 -3.04
C ASN A 56 5.01 -11.59 -1.95
N LEU A 57 5.13 -10.32 -2.37
CA LEU A 57 4.98 -9.14 -1.50
C LEU A 57 3.82 -8.26 -1.99
N THR A 58 3.16 -7.58 -1.06
CA THR A 58 2.25 -6.48 -1.35
C THR A 58 2.70 -5.23 -0.61
N VAL A 59 3.03 -4.17 -1.34
CA VAL A 59 3.31 -2.86 -0.75
C VAL A 59 1.99 -2.09 -0.64
N ILE A 60 1.62 -1.72 0.57
CA ILE A 60 0.41 -0.94 0.87
C ILE A 60 0.84 0.49 1.17
N ILE A 61 0.28 1.43 0.42
CA ILE A 61 0.65 2.83 0.46
C ILE A 61 -0.60 3.62 0.80
N PHE A 62 -0.55 4.38 1.88
CA PHE A 62 -1.56 5.36 2.22
C PHE A 62 -1.02 6.75 1.96
N LEU A 63 -1.62 7.47 1.01
CA LEU A 63 -1.28 8.85 0.67
C LEU A 63 -2.57 9.67 0.56
N SER A 64 -2.77 10.61 1.48
CA SER A 64 -3.94 11.48 1.44
C SER A 64 -3.76 12.59 0.41
N ARG A 65 -4.85 12.98 -0.26
CA ARG A 65 -4.83 14.21 -1.08
C ARG A 65 -4.67 15.47 -0.21
N ASP A 66 -5.20 15.44 1.01
CA ASP A 66 -5.19 16.58 1.93
C ASP A 66 -3.84 16.72 2.68
N ASP A 67 -2.98 15.70 2.63
CA ASP A 67 -1.63 15.70 3.19
C ASP A 67 -0.67 14.97 2.21
N PRO A 68 -0.40 15.56 1.03
CA PRO A 68 0.41 14.93 -0.01
C PRO A 68 1.90 14.85 0.36
N ASP A 69 2.31 15.61 1.37
CA ASP A 69 3.69 15.66 1.87
C ASP A 69 4.04 14.46 2.76
N HIS A 70 3.07 13.61 3.08
CA HIS A 70 3.30 12.44 3.91
C HIS A 70 2.57 11.20 3.40
N ALA A 71 3.34 10.12 3.20
CA ALA A 71 2.79 8.79 2.94
C ALA A 71 3.07 7.85 4.12
N ARG A 72 2.18 6.89 4.33
CA ARG A 72 2.40 5.76 5.24
C ARG A 72 2.54 4.48 4.42
N ILE A 73 3.64 3.77 4.63
CA ILE A 73 3.98 2.56 3.90
C ILE A 73 3.87 1.34 4.82
N GLN A 74 3.29 0.27 4.33
CA GLN A 74 3.28 -1.06 4.93
C GLN A 74 3.68 -2.08 3.86
N ILE A 75 4.28 -3.20 4.28
CA ILE A 75 4.60 -4.31 3.37
C ILE A 75 4.01 -5.58 3.98
N GLU A 76 3.22 -6.29 3.21
CA GLU A 76 2.71 -7.61 3.54
C GLU A 76 3.46 -8.67 2.74
N GLY A 77 3.67 -9.84 3.36
CA GLY A 77 4.37 -10.96 2.75
C GLY A 77 4.09 -12.26 3.53
N LYS A 78 5.05 -13.19 3.49
CA LYS A 78 4.98 -14.43 4.29
C LYS A 78 4.86 -14.14 5.80
N PRO A 79 4.34 -15.07 6.62
CA PRO A 79 4.31 -14.93 8.07
C PRO A 79 5.68 -14.53 8.66
N GLY A 80 5.68 -13.62 9.63
CA GLY A 80 6.92 -13.01 10.15
C GLY A 80 7.50 -11.92 9.25
N CYS A 81 6.79 -11.52 8.20
CA CYS A 81 7.12 -10.37 7.35
C CYS A 81 5.88 -9.45 7.23
N CYS A 82 6.04 -8.14 7.04
CA CYS A 82 7.30 -7.42 6.94
C CYS A 82 7.31 -6.24 7.92
N PHE A 83 8.47 -6.00 8.51
CA PHE A 83 8.67 -4.92 9.48
C PHE A 83 9.70 -3.93 8.97
N PHE A 84 9.58 -2.68 9.39
CA PHE A 84 10.59 -1.64 9.24
C PHE A 84 11.51 -1.63 10.47
N GLU A 85 12.37 -0.60 10.55
CA GLU A 85 13.27 -0.38 11.67
C GLU A 85 12.57 -0.55 13.02
N LEU A 86 13.27 -1.18 13.97
CA LEU A 86 12.75 -1.50 15.31
C LEU A 86 11.46 -2.34 15.31
N GLY A 87 11.18 -3.08 14.24
CA GLY A 87 10.00 -3.95 14.15
C GLY A 87 8.70 -3.20 13.85
N ALA A 88 8.75 -1.95 13.39
CA ALA A 88 7.54 -1.19 13.10
C ALA A 88 6.75 -1.81 11.93
N PRO A 89 5.42 -2.01 12.03
CA PRO A 89 4.63 -2.61 10.95
C PRO A 89 4.38 -1.66 9.77
N SER A 90 4.68 -0.37 9.95
CA SER A 90 4.52 0.66 8.93
C SER A 90 5.48 1.81 9.17
N GLN A 91 5.85 2.53 8.11
CA GLN A 91 6.74 3.70 8.17
C GLN A 91 6.08 4.91 7.52
N ARG A 92 6.11 6.07 8.21
CA ARG A 92 5.76 7.36 7.61
C ARG A 92 6.98 7.90 6.86
N ILE A 93 6.76 8.40 5.65
CA ILE A 93 7.78 8.96 4.77
C ILE A 93 7.31 10.32 4.23
N VAL A 94 8.25 11.12 3.75
CA VAL A 94 7.97 12.31 2.93
C VAL A 94 8.14 11.90 1.46
N PRO A 95 7.08 11.93 0.63
CA PRO A 95 7.17 11.73 -0.80
C PRO A 95 7.92 12.92 -1.42
N GLY A 96 9.19 12.72 -1.78
CA GLY A 96 10.00 13.81 -2.29
C GLY A 96 11.31 13.35 -2.93
N ASP A 97 12.16 14.31 -3.27
CA ASP A 97 13.49 14.11 -3.82
C ASP A 97 14.54 14.44 -2.73
N PRO A 98 15.48 13.54 -2.38
CA PRO A 98 15.67 12.20 -2.95
C PRO A 98 14.58 11.18 -2.57
N PRO A 99 14.26 10.22 -3.46
CA PRO A 99 13.35 9.13 -3.15
C PRO A 99 13.77 8.39 -1.88
N PRO A 100 12.86 8.13 -0.93
CA PRO A 100 13.21 7.43 0.28
C PRO A 100 13.59 5.97 -0.01
N ARG A 101 14.69 5.52 0.59
CA ARG A 101 15.09 4.11 0.66
C ARG A 101 14.63 3.54 1.99
N LEU A 102 13.75 2.55 1.95
CA LEU A 102 13.19 1.91 3.13
C LEU A 102 13.75 0.50 3.27
N ARG A 103 14.38 0.20 4.41
CA ARG A 103 14.79 -1.17 4.74
C ARG A 103 13.63 -1.91 5.39
N PHE A 104 13.43 -3.15 5.00
CA PHE A 104 12.45 -4.02 5.63
C PHE A 104 13.10 -5.33 6.07
N PHE A 105 12.47 -5.96 7.05
CA PHE A 105 13.01 -7.03 7.86
C PHE A 105 11.98 -8.14 8.06
N THR A 106 12.48 -9.35 8.24
CA THR A 106 11.73 -10.51 8.73
C THR A 106 11.99 -10.73 10.21
N GLY A 107 10.98 -11.17 10.94
CA GLY A 107 11.06 -11.45 12.37
C GLY A 107 9.74 -11.14 13.05
N MET A 108 9.75 -10.24 14.02
CA MET A 108 8.59 -9.92 14.83
C MET A 108 8.42 -8.43 15.12
N ALA A 109 7.19 -8.05 15.47
CA ALA A 109 6.86 -6.74 15.99
C ALA A 109 7.45 -6.56 17.41
N PRO A 110 7.61 -5.30 17.88
CA PRO A 110 8.03 -5.05 19.25
C PRO A 110 7.11 -5.69 20.28
N GLN A 111 7.72 -6.35 21.27
CA GLN A 111 7.03 -6.98 22.39
C GLN A 111 7.49 -6.35 23.72
N GLY A 112 7.06 -5.11 23.96
CA GLY A 112 7.41 -4.37 25.17
C GLY A 112 8.91 -4.10 25.28
N LEU A 113 9.53 -4.53 26.38
CA LEU A 113 10.96 -4.34 26.68
C LEU A 113 11.85 -5.49 26.19
N LEU A 114 11.29 -6.48 25.48
CA LEU A 114 12.09 -7.60 24.98
C LEU A 114 13.09 -7.10 23.93
N TYR A 115 14.33 -7.54 24.07
CA TYR A 115 15.34 -7.36 23.03
C TYR A 115 15.08 -8.39 21.92
N PHE A 116 14.89 -7.91 20.70
CA PHE A 116 14.76 -8.74 19.51
C PHE A 116 15.58 -8.12 18.38
N GLN A 117 16.10 -8.97 17.50
CA GLN A 117 16.85 -8.56 16.33
C GLN A 117 16.18 -9.18 15.11
N ASN A 118 15.56 -8.33 14.29
CA ASN A 118 14.97 -8.78 13.03
C ASN A 118 16.07 -8.91 11.97
N GLU A 119 15.89 -9.87 11.06
CA GLU A 119 16.82 -10.15 9.97
C GLU A 119 16.53 -9.23 8.77
N PRO A 120 17.55 -8.60 8.15
CA PRO A 120 17.34 -7.79 6.95
C PRO A 120 16.74 -8.64 5.82
N ALA A 121 15.62 -8.18 5.27
CA ALA A 121 14.90 -8.88 4.21
C ALA A 121 15.03 -8.18 2.85
N GLY A 122 15.20 -6.85 2.83
CA GLY A 122 15.42 -6.12 1.59
C GLY A 122 15.32 -4.61 1.71
N ASN A 123 15.33 -3.96 0.54
CA ASN A 123 15.14 -2.53 0.36
C ASN A 123 13.94 -2.29 -0.55
N LEU A 124 13.14 -1.29 -0.19
CA LEU A 124 12.05 -0.74 -0.98
C LEU A 124 12.42 0.69 -1.38
N TYR A 125 12.30 0.98 -2.66
CA TYR A 125 12.51 2.28 -3.28
C TYR A 125 11.19 2.76 -3.86
N LEU A 126 10.77 3.97 -3.51
CA LEU A 126 9.50 4.54 -3.96
C LEU A 126 9.74 5.94 -4.52
N ARG A 127 9.26 6.21 -5.73
CA ARG A 127 9.23 7.54 -6.32
C ARG A 127 7.80 7.91 -6.67
N PHE A 128 7.34 9.01 -6.09
CA PHE A 128 5.99 9.53 -6.26
C PHE A 128 6.02 10.65 -7.29
N HIS A 129 5.17 10.57 -8.29
CA HIS A 129 4.93 11.62 -9.28
C HIS A 129 3.57 12.21 -8.97
N LEU A 130 3.57 13.24 -8.13
CA LEU A 130 2.38 13.94 -7.68
C LEU A 130 2.09 15.07 -8.66
N ASP A 131 0.97 14.95 -9.39
CA ASP A 131 0.46 15.97 -10.31
C ASP A 131 -0.28 17.11 -9.58
#